data_AF-A0A520AHC6-F1
#
_entry.id   AF-A0A520AHC6-F1
#
_cell.length_a   1.000
_cell.length_b   1.000
_cell.length_c   1.000
_cell.angle_alpha   90.00
_cell.angle_beta   90.00
_cell.angle_gamma   90.00
#
_symmetry.space_group_name_H-M   'P 1'
#
loop_
_entity.id
_entity.type
_entity.pdbx_description
1 polymer ?
#
loop_
_entity_poly.entity_id
_entity_poly.type
_entity_poly.pdbx_seq_one_letter_code
_entity_poly.pdbx_strand_id
1 'polypeptide(L)' 'LGPRIIHSIIPMKGKGSSDWSYAWVPIVGPIVGATLAALLYLALNFKY' A
#
# COMPACT_ATOMS: atom_id res chain seq x y z
N LEU A 1 -1.15 -3.33 5.78
CA LEU A 1 -0.12 -3.31 6.85
C LEU A 1 -0.52 -4.02 8.15
N GLY A 2 -1.82 -4.10 8.49
CA GLY A 2 -2.30 -4.68 9.77
C GLY A 2 -1.64 -6.00 10.22
N PRO A 3 -1.57 -7.04 9.39
CA PRO A 3 -0.92 -8.31 9.77
C PRO A 3 0.59 -8.17 10.04
N ARG A 4 1.29 -7.27 9.34
CA ARG A 4 2.74 -7.01 9.53
C ARG A 4 3.02 -6.23 10.81
N ILE A 5 2.14 -5.30 11.18
CA ILE A 5 2.25 -4.53 12.43
C ILE A 5 2.14 -5.47 13.63
N ILE A 6 1.17 -6.38 13.64
CA ILE A 6 1.01 -7.36 14.72
C ILE A 6 2.21 -8.32 14.78
N HIS A 7 2.66 -8.83 13.63
CA HIS A 7 3.88 -9.64 13.54
C HIS A 7 5.13 -8.92 14.09
N SER A 8 5.20 -7.59 13.99
CA SER A 8 6.31 -6.82 14.53
C SER A 8 6.27 -6.64 16.05
N ILE A 9 5.07 -6.55 16.63
CA ILE A 9 4.83 -6.28 18.06
C ILE A 9 4.90 -7.56 18.90
N ILE A 10 4.46 -8.70 18.38
CA ILE A 10 4.47 -9.96 19.13
C ILE A 10 5.90 -10.53 19.20
N PRO A 11 6.41 -10.85 20.40
CA PRO A 11 7.67 -11.57 20.56
C PRO A 11 7.44 -13.06 20.22
N MET A 12 7.89 -13.47 19.03
CA MET A 12 7.86 -14.87 18.57
C MET A 12 9.30 -15.39 18.49
N LYS A 13 9.58 -16.54 19.11
CA LYS A 13 10.88 -17.22 18.97
C LYS A 13 11.05 -17.71 17.52
N GLY A 14 12.18 -17.39 16.88
CA GLY A 14 12.50 -17.82 15.50
C GLY A 14 11.97 -16.93 14.38
N LYS A 15 11.49 -15.72 14.68
CA LYS A 15 10.97 -14.75 13.70
C LYS A 15 12.09 -14.18 12.82
N GLY A 16 11.89 -14.18 11.50
CA GLY A 16 12.75 -13.50 10.51
C GLY A 16 12.57 -11.97 10.51
N SER A 17 13.30 -11.25 9.66
CA SER A 17 13.16 -9.80 9.52
C SER A 17 11.74 -9.42 9.10
N SER A 18 11.21 -8.31 9.64
CA SER A 18 9.85 -7.83 9.31
C SER A 18 9.79 -7.03 8.00
N ASP A 19 10.88 -7.05 7.20
CA ASP A 19 11.03 -6.47 5.86
C ASP A 19 10.31 -5.13 5.64
N TRP A 20 10.53 -4.21 6.58
CA TRP A 20 9.93 -2.88 6.59
C TRP A 20 10.31 -2.03 5.38
N SER A 21 11.43 -2.34 4.74
CA SER A 21 11.85 -1.69 3.49
C SER A 21 10.82 -1.85 2.35
N TYR A 22 9.95 -2.85 2.39
CA TYR A 22 8.88 -3.06 1.41
C TYR A 22 7.49 -2.62 1.93
N ALA A 23 7.40 -2.06 3.14
CA ALA A 23 6.13 -1.68 3.75
C ALA A 23 5.47 -0.45 3.09
N TRP A 24 6.24 0.40 2.41
CA TRP A 24 5.74 1.59 1.73
C TRP A 24 5.06 1.27 0.39
N VAL A 25 5.48 0.21 -0.31
CA VAL A 25 4.93 -0.20 -1.62
C VAL A 25 3.41 -0.41 -1.60
N PRO A 26 2.82 -1.19 -0.65
CA PRO A 26 1.37 -1.36 -0.57
C PRO A 26 0.61 -0.10 -0.08
N ILE A 27 1.28 0.99 0.22
CA ILE A 27 0.66 2.28 0.56
C ILE A 27 0.74 3.22 -0.65
N VAL A 28 1.95 3.45 -1.15
CA VAL A 28 2.20 4.40 -2.24
C VAL A 28 1.64 3.89 -3.57
N GLY A 29 1.73 2.58 -3.85
CA GLY A 29 1.18 1.99 -5.07
C GLY A 29 -0.32 2.26 -5.23
N PRO A 30 -1.16 1.88 -4.25
CA PRO A 30 -2.60 2.15 -4.31
C PRO A 30 -2.95 3.64 -4.35
N ILE A 31 -2.24 4.50 -3.62
CA ILE A 31 -2.49 5.95 -3.63
C ILE A 31 -2.24 6.52 -5.03
N VAL A 32 -1.06 6.27 -5.60
CA VAL A 32 -0.70 6.75 -6.93
C VAL A 32 -1.64 6.17 -7.98
N GLY A 33 -1.94 4.88 -7.92
CA GLY A 33 -2.87 4.22 -8.83
C GLY A 33 -4.28 4.81 -8.77
N ALA A 34 -4.82 5.04 -7.56
CA ALA A 34 -6.14 5.63 -7.38
C ALA A 34 -6.20 7.09 -7.87
N THR A 35 -5.17 7.88 -7.59
CA THR A 35 -5.07 9.26 -8.08
C THR A 35 -5.01 9.31 -9.61
N LEU A 36 -4.16 8.48 -10.23
CA LEU A 36 -4.06 8.40 -11.69
C LEU A 36 -5.37 7.91 -12.33
N ALA A 37 -6.02 6.91 -11.73
CA ALA A 37 -7.31 6.42 -12.21
C ALA A 37 -8.41 7.49 -12.11
N ALA A 38 -8.47 8.24 -11.02
CA ALA A 38 -9.43 9.33 -10.84
C ALA A 38 -9.19 10.48 -11.83
N LEU A 39 -7.92 10.88 -12.03
CA LEU A 39 -7.55 11.89 -13.02
C LEU A 39 -7.87 11.43 -14.45
N LEU A 40 -7.55 10.18 -14.78
CA LEU A 40 -7.88 9.60 -16.07
C LEU A 40 -9.39 9.52 -16.28
N TYR A 41 -10.16 9.13 -15.27
CA TYR A 41 -11.61 9.13 -15.34
C TYR A 41 -12.14 10.54 -15.63
N LEU A 42 -11.70 11.57 -14.90
CA LEU A 42 -12.11 12.95 -15.15
C LEU A 42 -11.68 13.46 -16.53
N ALA A 43 -10.47 13.10 -16.96
CA ALA A 43 -9.93 13.46 -18.27
C ALA A 43 -10.51 12.64 -19.43
N LEU A 44 -11.19 11.53 -19.19
CA LEU A 44 -11.91 10.76 -20.21
C LEU A 44 -13.41 11.07 -20.19
N ASN A 45 -13.93 11.56 -19.07
CA ASN A 45 -15.29 12.09 -18.94
C ASN A 45 -15.43 13.48 -19.59
N PHE A 46 -14.67 13.73 -20.67
CA PHE A 46 -14.97 14.81 -21.59
C PHE A 46 -16.25 14.45 -22.35
N LYS A 47 -17.34 15.00 -21.83
CA LYS A 47 -18.37 15.68 -22.62
C LYS A 47 -19.11 14.79 -23.62
N TYR A 48 -20.10 14.07 -23.10
CA TYR A 48 -21.39 13.86 -23.76
C TYR A 48 -22.50 14.40 -22.85
#